data_AF-A0AAV0XZE4-F1
#
_entry.id   AF-A0AAV0XZE4-F1
#
_cell.length_a   1.000
_cell.length_b   1.000
_cell.length_c   1.000
_cell.angle_alpha   90.00
_cell.angle_beta   90.00
_cell.angle_gamma   90.00
#
_symmetry.space_group_name_H-M   'P 1'
#
loop_
_entity.id
_entity.type
_entity.pdbx_description
1 polymer ?
#
loop_
_entity_poly.entity_id
_entity_poly.type
_entity_poly.pdbx_seq_one_letter_code
_entity_poly.pdbx_strand_id
1 'polypeptide(L)'
;MLKKPRGTYDECLTVVDGVPITTTVSWKDNKIVNVTSTFIGALEPTKVRRYDKKQKKNVDVERPKIIEVYNKHMGGVDLMDSLIGRREFMANVQKNYGQHNAIGQIPRTFICNSYAKWNRQTRKRQALRRDCLEHWPNYEQQRRVCKMPKCKFQSFTKCSKCCVYLCYNNDRNCFVDFHCS
;
A
#
# COMPACT_ATOMS: atom_id res chain seq x y z
N MET A 1 3.12 37.97 -20.77
CA MET A 1 3.60 36.58 -20.87
C MET A 1 2.49 35.70 -21.42
N LEU A 2 2.70 35.06 -22.58
CA LEU A 2 1.70 34.19 -23.20
C LEU A 2 1.40 32.99 -22.29
N LYS A 3 0.12 32.63 -22.17
CA LYS A 3 -0.29 31.42 -21.43
C LYS A 3 0.18 30.21 -22.23
N LYS A 4 1.21 29.51 -21.74
CA LYS A 4 1.71 28.28 -22.37
C LYS A 4 0.59 27.22 -22.46
N PRO A 5 0.50 26.45 -23.56
CA PRO A 5 -0.50 25.40 -23.72
C PRO A 5 -0.33 24.28 -22.69
N ARG A 6 -1.41 23.54 -22.43
CA ARG A 6 -1.41 22.38 -21.50
C ARG A 6 -0.50 21.29 -22.06
N GLY A 7 0.31 20.68 -21.20
CA GLY A 7 1.32 19.69 -21.57
C GLY A 7 2.72 20.25 -21.76
N THR A 8 2.88 21.58 -21.81
CA THR A 8 4.21 22.21 -21.86
C THR A 8 4.98 21.93 -20.57
N TYR A 9 6.29 21.72 -20.71
CA TYR A 9 7.20 21.62 -19.60
C TYR A 9 8.50 22.36 -19.91
N ASP A 10 9.13 22.86 -18.86
CA ASP A 10 10.48 23.40 -18.90
C ASP A 10 11.33 22.57 -17.93
N GLU A 11 12.53 22.19 -18.36
CA GLU A 11 13.51 21.48 -17.56
C GLU A 11 14.69 22.41 -17.22
N CYS A 12 15.11 22.41 -15.96
CA CYS A 12 16.27 23.15 -15.48
C CYS A 12 17.21 22.21 -14.74
N LEU A 13 18.47 22.19 -15.16
CA LEU A 13 19.55 21.46 -14.48
C LEU A 13 20.22 22.40 -13.49
N THR A 14 20.33 21.95 -12.25
CA THR A 14 21.07 22.66 -11.21
C THR A 14 22.36 21.89 -10.92
N VAL A 15 23.47 22.61 -11.08
CA VAL A 15 24.82 22.10 -10.88
C VAL A 15 25.29 22.60 -9.53
N VAL A 16 25.70 21.68 -8.66
CA VAL A 16 26.31 21.99 -7.36
C VAL A 16 27.70 21.37 -7.37
N ASP A 17 28.72 22.17 -7.09
CA ASP A 17 30.13 21.75 -7.11
C ASP A 17 30.58 21.06 -8.41
N GLY A 18 30.07 21.52 -9.55
CA GLY A 18 30.40 20.96 -10.87
C GLY A 18 29.68 19.65 -11.21
N VAL A 19 28.85 19.12 -10.31
CA VAL A 19 28.02 17.93 -10.54
C VAL A 19 26.59 18.37 -10.86
N PRO A 20 25.97 17.91 -11.97
CA PRO A 20 24.54 18.12 -12.19
C PRO A 20 23.76 17.24 -11.21
N ILE A 21 23.37 17.82 -10.06
CA ILE A 21 22.76 17.06 -8.96
C ILE A 21 21.24 17.00 -9.10
N THR A 22 20.59 18.06 -9.58
CA THR A 22 19.13 18.16 -9.54
C THR A 22 18.53 18.66 -10.83
N THR A 23 17.59 17.90 -11.37
CA THR A 23 16.75 18.27 -12.49
C THR A 23 15.40 18.72 -11.97
N THR A 24 15.06 19.99 -12.21
CA THR A 24 13.75 20.56 -11.88
C THR A 24 12.92 20.70 -13.14
N VAL A 25 11.73 20.12 -13.12
CA VAL A 25 10.78 20.18 -14.24
C VAL A 25 9.53 20.92 -13.79
N SER A 26 9.18 21.96 -14.54
CA SER A 26 7.93 22.71 -14.36
C SER A 26 6.96 22.29 -15.44
N TRP A 27 5.94 21.48 -15.11
CA TRP A 27 4.97 20.94 -16.06
C TRP A 27 3.61 21.60 -15.92
N LYS A 28 3.02 22.01 -17.05
CA LYS A 28 1.71 22.67 -17.10
C LYS A 28 0.59 21.66 -17.36
N ASP A 29 -0.12 21.27 -16.30
CA ASP A 29 -1.44 20.62 -16.43
C ASP A 29 -2.56 21.67 -16.25
N ASN A 30 -3.54 21.44 -15.37
CA ASN A 30 -4.51 22.46 -14.99
C ASN A 30 -3.83 23.64 -14.28
N LYS A 31 -2.89 23.32 -13.39
CA LYS A 31 -1.97 24.25 -12.71
C LYS A 31 -0.53 23.85 -13.05
N ILE A 32 0.42 24.75 -12.82
CA ILE A 32 1.83 24.44 -12.96
C ILE A 32 2.22 23.53 -11.79
N VAL A 33 2.90 22.43 -12.10
CA VAL A 33 3.45 21.47 -11.14
C VAL A 33 4.95 21.51 -11.27
N ASN A 34 5.64 21.86 -10.19
CA ASN A 34 7.10 21.86 -10.14
C ASN A 34 7.55 20.60 -9.40
N VAL A 35 8.41 19.81 -10.02
CA VAL A 35 8.98 18.60 -9.43
C VAL A 35 10.49 18.65 -9.60
N THR A 36 11.21 18.34 -8.54
CA THR A 36 12.67 18.27 -8.53
C THR A 36 13.10 16.86 -8.19
N SER A 37 14.07 16.33 -8.92
CA SER A 37 14.63 15.00 -8.72
C SER A 37 16.13 15.02 -8.96
N THR A 38 16.85 14.17 -8.24
CA THR A 38 18.30 14.02 -8.39
C THR A 38 18.71 13.01 -9.46
N PHE A 39 17.77 12.22 -9.98
CA PHE A 39 18.09 11.06 -10.81
C PHE A 39 17.27 10.95 -12.09
N ILE A 40 16.18 11.73 -12.23
CA ILE A 40 15.28 11.66 -13.39
C ILE A 40 14.85 13.06 -13.80
N GLY A 41 14.93 13.33 -15.11
CA GLY A 41 14.45 14.54 -15.75
C GLY A 41 13.17 14.35 -16.58
N ALA A 42 13.02 15.18 -17.61
CA ALA A 42 11.89 15.22 -18.50
C ALA A 42 11.98 14.25 -19.69
N LEU A 43 13.17 13.70 -19.96
CA LEU A 43 13.45 12.78 -21.08
C LEU A 43 12.46 11.62 -21.13
N GLU A 44 12.14 11.16 -22.35
CA GLU A 44 11.13 10.14 -22.64
C GLU A 44 9.70 10.53 -22.18
N PRO A 45 9.16 11.67 -22.65
CA PRO A 45 7.80 12.07 -22.31
C PRO A 45 6.78 11.03 -22.79
N THR A 46 5.90 10.61 -21.90
CA THR A 46 4.79 9.69 -22.21
C THR A 46 3.49 10.47 -22.38
N LYS A 47 2.63 10.04 -23.31
CA LYS A 47 1.28 10.61 -23.43
C LYS A 47 0.38 10.02 -22.34
N VAL A 48 -0.34 10.89 -21.63
CA VAL A 48 -1.31 10.49 -20.61
C VAL A 48 -2.68 11.06 -20.93
N ARG A 49 -3.71 10.21 -20.85
CA ARG A 49 -5.09 10.61 -21.05
C ARG A 49 -5.58 11.38 -19.82
N ARG A 50 -5.96 12.64 -20.00
CA ARG A 50 -6.45 13.51 -18.94
C ARG A 50 -7.77 14.14 -19.33
N TYR A 51 -8.68 14.25 -18.36
CA TYR A 51 -9.91 14.97 -18.56
C TYR A 51 -9.65 16.49 -18.58
N ASP A 52 -10.18 17.18 -19.57
CA ASP A 52 -10.23 18.64 -19.62
C ASP A 52 -11.62 19.14 -19.25
N LYS A 53 -11.71 19.91 -18.16
CA LYS A 53 -12.99 20.45 -17.69
C LYS A 53 -13.56 21.52 -18.63
N LYS A 54 -12.71 22.23 -19.40
CA LYS A 54 -13.16 23.27 -20.34
C LYS A 54 -13.78 22.66 -21.58
N GLN A 55 -13.15 21.61 -22.11
CA GLN A 55 -13.61 20.92 -23.32
C GLN A 55 -14.58 19.76 -23.01
N LYS A 56 -14.75 19.40 -21.72
CA LYS A 56 -15.51 18.24 -21.24
C LYS A 56 -15.16 16.93 -21.96
N LYS A 57 -13.90 16.78 -22.36
CA LYS A 57 -13.39 15.64 -23.12
C LYS A 57 -12.07 15.17 -22.53
N ASN A 58 -11.77 13.90 -22.75
CA ASN A 58 -10.45 13.36 -22.45
C ASN A 58 -9.49 13.75 -23.58
N VAL A 59 -8.42 14.44 -23.23
CA VAL A 59 -7.35 14.88 -24.12
C VAL A 59 -6.06 14.15 -23.77
N ASP A 60 -5.25 13.86 -24.77
CA ASP A 60 -3.92 13.28 -24.56
C ASP A 60 -2.93 14.42 -24.36
N VAL A 61 -2.26 14.40 -23.21
CA VAL A 61 -1.32 15.43 -22.78
C VAL A 61 0.05 14.80 -22.66
N GLU A 62 1.08 15.46 -23.19
CA GLU A 62 2.46 15.05 -22.97
C GLU A 62 2.84 15.25 -21.50
N ARG A 63 3.36 14.19 -20.89
CA ARG A 63 3.77 14.15 -19.49
C ARG A 63 5.25 13.75 -19.41
N PRO A 64 6.10 14.60 -18.80
CA PRO A 64 7.50 14.28 -18.54
C PRO A 64 7.68 13.01 -17.70
N LYS A 65 8.77 12.27 -17.91
CA LYS A 65 9.05 11.02 -17.18
C LYS A 65 9.14 11.18 -15.67
N ILE A 66 9.73 12.29 -15.19
CA ILE A 66 9.74 12.65 -13.76
C ILE A 66 8.34 12.63 -13.13
N ILE A 67 7.31 13.11 -13.84
CA ILE A 67 5.93 13.14 -13.34
C ILE A 67 5.35 11.72 -13.28
N GLU A 68 5.69 10.86 -14.23
CA GLU A 68 5.30 9.44 -14.21
C GLU A 68 5.90 8.74 -12.99
N VAL A 69 7.20 8.90 -12.76
CA VAL A 69 7.89 8.28 -11.63
C VAL A 69 7.37 8.80 -10.30
N TYR A 70 7.13 10.11 -10.19
CA TYR A 70 6.48 10.69 -9.03
C TYR A 70 5.14 10.00 -8.76
N ASN A 71 4.22 9.99 -9.73
CA ASN A 71 2.90 9.37 -9.56
C ASN A 71 2.96 7.88 -9.21
N LYS A 72 3.94 7.13 -9.72
CA LYS A 72 4.14 5.70 -9.37
C LYS A 72 4.41 5.51 -7.87
N HIS A 73 5.12 6.45 -7.23
CA HIS A 73 5.53 6.34 -5.83
C HIS A 73 4.63 7.13 -4.86
N MET A 74 3.75 7.99 -5.37
CA MET A 74 2.79 8.77 -4.56
C MET A 74 1.79 7.94 -3.76
N GLY A 75 1.53 6.69 -4.17
CA GLY A 75 0.53 5.85 -3.51
C GLY A 75 0.79 5.56 -2.02
N GLY A 76 2.03 5.70 -1.54
CA GLY A 76 2.33 5.59 -0.11
C GLY A 76 1.83 6.79 0.71
N VAL A 77 1.96 7.99 0.16
CA VAL A 77 1.49 9.25 0.77
C VAL A 77 -0.04 9.29 0.73
N ASP A 78 -0.64 8.98 -0.43
CA ASP A 78 -2.10 8.95 -0.60
C ASP A 78 -2.78 7.94 0.34
N LEU A 79 -2.15 6.78 0.53
CA LEU A 79 -2.61 5.78 1.51
C LEU A 79 -2.56 6.34 2.93
N MET A 80 -1.47 7.01 3.30
CA MET A 80 -1.35 7.63 4.62
C MET A 80 -2.43 8.70 4.82
N ASP A 81 -2.63 9.60 3.87
CA ASP A 81 -3.66 10.64 3.93
C ASP A 81 -5.06 10.04 4.04
N SER A 82 -5.35 8.96 3.30
CA SER A 82 -6.60 8.23 3.40
C SER A 82 -6.81 7.61 4.79
N LEU A 83 -5.76 7.06 5.39
CA LEU A 83 -5.81 6.51 6.75
C LEU A 83 -6.02 7.60 7.80
N ILE A 84 -5.35 8.74 7.66
CA ILE A 84 -5.52 9.90 8.54
C ILE A 84 -6.95 10.46 8.44
N GLY A 85 -7.51 10.52 7.22
CA GLY A 85 -8.87 10.99 6.98
C GLY A 85 -9.98 10.06 7.50
N ARG A 86 -9.67 8.78 7.79
CA ARG A 86 -10.64 7.83 8.36
C ARG A 86 -10.78 8.03 9.87
N ARG A 87 -11.84 8.73 10.25
CA ARG A 87 -12.17 9.04 11.66
C ARG A 87 -12.18 7.82 12.60
N GLU A 88 -12.68 6.68 12.13
CA GLU A 88 -12.74 5.43 12.91
C GLU A 88 -11.35 4.87 13.22
N PHE A 89 -10.42 5.01 12.28
CA PHE A 89 -9.03 4.62 12.47
C PHE A 89 -8.37 5.52 13.53
N MET A 90 -8.57 6.84 13.41
CA MET A 90 -8.06 7.81 14.38
C MET A 90 -8.64 7.60 15.79
N ALA A 91 -9.93 7.25 15.90
CA ALA A 91 -10.57 6.94 17.17
C ALA A 91 -10.00 5.66 17.81
N ASN A 92 -9.78 4.60 17.02
CA ASN A 92 -9.17 3.36 17.51
C ASN A 92 -7.69 3.51 17.87
N VAL A 93 -6.95 4.36 17.15
CA VAL A 93 -5.57 4.72 17.51
C VAL A 93 -5.55 5.43 18.87
N GLN A 94 -6.40 6.44 19.06
CA GLN A 94 -6.47 7.17 20.32
C GLN A 94 -6.87 6.26 21.49
N LYS A 95 -7.82 5.33 21.27
CA LYS A 95 -8.31 4.42 22.31
C LYS A 95 -7.27 3.36 22.72
N ASN A 96 -6.54 2.78 21.76
CA ASN A 96 -5.60 1.69 22.04
C ASN A 96 -4.20 2.18 22.47
N TYR A 97 -3.79 3.39 22.05
CA TYR A 97 -2.45 3.93 22.34
C TYR A 97 -2.48 5.14 23.29
N GLY A 98 -3.65 5.72 23.58
CA GLY A 98 -3.81 6.89 24.44
C GLY A 98 -3.77 6.63 25.95
N GLN A 99 -3.71 5.37 26.40
CA GLN A 99 -3.60 5.04 27.83
C GLN A 99 -2.16 4.97 28.35
N HIS A 100 -1.16 4.89 27.46
CA HIS A 100 0.24 4.88 27.87
C HIS A 100 0.82 6.30 27.75
N ASN A 101 0.95 6.99 28.89
CA ASN A 101 1.47 8.35 29.05
C ASN A 101 2.89 8.60 28.49
N ALA A 102 3.55 7.60 27.89
CA ALA A 102 4.83 7.73 27.19
C ALA A 102 4.72 7.83 25.66
N ILE A 103 3.54 7.57 25.08
CA ILE A 103 3.33 7.44 23.61
C ILE A 103 2.79 8.73 22.98
N GLY A 104 2.44 9.75 23.77
CA GLY A 104 1.89 11.03 23.29
C GLY A 104 2.78 11.80 22.32
N GLN A 105 4.03 11.36 22.11
CA GLN A 105 4.97 11.94 21.16
C GLN A 105 5.07 11.18 19.82
N ILE A 106 4.45 10.01 19.66
CA ILE A 106 4.56 9.26 18.40
C ILE A 106 3.75 9.98 17.31
N PRO A 107 4.41 10.48 16.24
CA PRO A 107 3.70 11.20 15.20
C PRO A 107 2.67 10.30 14.53
N ARG A 108 1.49 10.84 14.21
CA ARG A 108 0.38 10.13 13.55
C ARG A 108 0.82 9.36 12.30
N THR A 109 1.85 9.87 11.61
CA THR A 109 2.48 9.24 10.45
C THR A 109 3.10 7.89 10.77
N PHE A 110 3.75 7.72 11.93
CA PHE A 110 4.32 6.44 12.36
C PHE A 110 3.23 5.39 12.65
N ILE A 111 2.11 5.82 13.23
CA ILE A 111 0.98 4.93 13.52
C ILE A 111 0.31 4.46 12.23
N CYS A 112 0.06 5.38 11.29
CA CYS A 112 -0.48 5.05 9.97
C CYS A 112 0.44 4.09 9.20
N ASN A 113 1.75 4.33 9.21
CA ASN A 113 2.71 3.49 8.51
C ASN A 113 2.82 2.09 9.14
N SER A 114 2.82 2.01 10.48
CA SER A 114 2.83 0.74 11.22
C SER A 114 1.57 -0.08 10.94
N TYR A 115 0.40 0.57 10.90
CA TYR A 115 -0.86 -0.07 10.52
C TYR A 115 -0.88 -0.54 9.07
N ALA A 116 -0.39 0.27 8.12
CA ALA A 116 -0.28 -0.13 6.71
C ALA A 116 0.64 -1.35 6.53
N LYS A 117 1.77 -1.38 7.25
CA LYS A 117 2.70 -2.52 7.27
C LYS A 117 2.04 -3.77 7.84
N TRP A 118 1.32 -3.65 8.96
CA TRP A 118 0.56 -4.74 9.57
C TRP A 118 -0.51 -5.29 8.60
N ASN A 119 -1.29 -4.42 7.97
CA ASN A 119 -2.30 -4.79 6.98
C ASN A 119 -1.71 -5.52 5.76
N ARG A 120 -0.55 -5.09 5.28
CA ARG A 120 0.14 -5.78 4.18
C ARG A 120 0.58 -7.18 4.61
N GLN A 121 1.11 -7.34 5.83
CA GLN A 121 1.50 -8.64 6.37
C GLN A 121 0.30 -9.56 6.61
N THR A 122 -0.81 -9.06 7.14
CA THR A 122 -2.03 -9.86 7.36
C THR A 122 -2.65 -10.31 6.04
N ARG A 123 -2.71 -9.43 5.02
CA ARG A 123 -3.13 -9.81 3.67
C ARG A 123 -2.24 -10.88 3.05
N LYS A 124 -0.92 -10.77 3.18
CA LYS A 124 0.02 -11.82 2.73
C LYS A 124 -0.22 -13.15 3.44
N ARG A 125 -0.43 -13.13 4.76
CA ARG A 125 -0.75 -14.33 5.54
C ARG A 125 -2.08 -14.95 5.13
N GLN A 126 -3.10 -14.14 4.83
CA GLN A 126 -4.39 -14.64 4.34
C GLN A 126 -4.29 -15.21 2.92
N ALA A 127 -3.48 -14.62 2.05
CA ALA A 127 -3.22 -15.17 0.72
C ALA A 127 -2.48 -16.52 0.80
N LEU A 128 -1.43 -16.62 1.62
CA LEU A 128 -0.71 -17.87 1.90
C LEU A 128 -1.61 -18.93 2.53
N ARG A 129 -2.58 -18.51 3.34
CA ARG A 129 -3.57 -19.43 3.94
C ARG A 129 -4.42 -20.09 2.86
N ARG A 130 -4.79 -19.33 1.81
CA ARG A 130 -5.76 -19.72 0.78
C ARG A 130 -5.17 -20.23 -0.52
N ASP A 131 -3.86 -20.45 -0.56
CA ASP A 131 -3.19 -20.88 -1.79
C ASP A 131 -3.42 -22.36 -2.11
N CYS A 132 -4.04 -23.13 -1.20
CA CYS A 132 -4.26 -24.59 -1.29
C CYS A 132 -2.98 -25.39 -1.64
N LEU A 133 -1.78 -24.84 -1.42
CA LEU A 133 -0.50 -25.47 -1.74
C LEU A 133 0.30 -25.74 -0.47
N GLU A 134 0.86 -26.96 -0.37
CA GLU A 134 1.81 -27.36 0.70
C GLU A 134 1.27 -27.27 2.14
N HIS A 135 -0.05 -27.34 2.32
CA HIS A 135 -0.66 -27.45 3.65
C HIS A 135 -0.79 -28.92 4.03
N TRP A 136 0.21 -29.45 4.73
CA TRP A 136 0.23 -30.86 5.14
C TRP A 136 -0.28 -31.02 6.58
N PRO A 137 -1.15 -32.02 6.86
CA PRO A 137 -1.61 -32.30 8.20
C PRO A 137 -0.55 -33.07 9.00
N ASN A 138 -0.03 -32.45 10.05
CA ASN A 138 0.89 -33.08 11.00
C ASN A 138 0.17 -33.42 12.29
N TYR A 139 0.31 -34.65 12.77
CA TYR A 139 -0.24 -35.07 14.05
C TYR A 139 0.70 -34.65 15.20
N GLU A 140 0.16 -33.99 16.22
CA GLU A 140 0.87 -33.69 17.47
C GLU A 140 0.24 -34.43 18.65
N GLN A 141 1.00 -34.63 19.73
CA GLN A 141 0.51 -35.29 20.96
C GLN A 141 -0.42 -34.40 21.80
N GLN A 142 -0.31 -33.07 21.65
CA GLN A 142 -1.11 -32.11 22.41
C GLN A 142 -2.27 -31.59 21.57
N ARG A 143 -3.48 -31.67 22.12
CA ARG A 143 -4.67 -31.11 21.48
C ARG A 143 -4.74 -29.62 21.69
N ARG A 144 -5.09 -28.88 20.62
CA ARG A 144 -5.44 -27.46 20.73
C ARG A 144 -6.77 -27.17 20.05
N VAL A 145 -7.39 -26.06 20.46
CA VAL A 145 -8.67 -25.61 19.89
C VAL A 145 -8.50 -25.28 18.41
N CYS A 146 -9.42 -25.81 17.60
CA CYS A 146 -9.52 -25.57 16.17
C CYS A 146 -9.64 -24.06 15.87
N LYS A 147 -8.89 -23.57 14.89
CA LYS A 147 -8.90 -22.14 14.49
C LYS A 147 -9.92 -21.78 13.41
N MET A 148 -10.71 -22.74 12.95
CA MET A 148 -11.81 -22.51 12.02
C MET A 148 -12.90 -21.64 12.66
N PRO A 149 -13.35 -20.54 12.01
CA PRO A 149 -14.52 -19.80 12.45
C PRO A 149 -15.72 -20.74 12.65
N LYS A 150 -16.43 -20.60 13.78
CA LYS A 150 -17.57 -21.44 14.21
C LYS A 150 -17.23 -22.83 14.74
N CYS A 151 -15.96 -23.24 14.76
CA CYS A 151 -15.54 -24.50 15.39
C CYS A 151 -15.00 -24.26 16.81
N LYS A 152 -15.42 -25.08 17.77
CA LYS A 152 -14.94 -25.02 19.18
C LYS A 152 -14.22 -26.30 19.63
N PHE A 153 -14.10 -27.28 18.75
CA PHE A 153 -13.49 -28.57 19.06
C PHE A 153 -11.98 -28.49 19.15
N GLN A 154 -11.37 -29.45 19.86
CA GLN A 154 -9.93 -29.58 19.93
C GLN A 154 -9.42 -30.64 18.94
N SER A 155 -8.33 -30.33 18.23
CA SER A 155 -7.68 -31.18 17.23
C SER A 155 -6.22 -31.44 17.60
N PHE A 156 -5.72 -32.62 17.21
CA PHE A 156 -4.30 -32.98 17.24
C PHE A 156 -3.59 -32.57 15.94
N THR A 157 -4.35 -32.31 14.87
CA THR A 157 -3.82 -32.03 13.54
C THR A 157 -3.43 -30.57 13.41
N LYS A 158 -2.16 -30.33 13.08
CA LYS A 158 -1.56 -29.02 12.83
C LYS A 158 -1.15 -28.90 11.37
N CYS A 159 -1.47 -27.78 10.74
CA CYS A 159 -0.97 -27.46 9.41
C CYS A 159 0.53 -27.12 9.45
N SER A 160 1.35 -27.77 8.62
CA SER A 160 2.79 -27.55 8.50
C SER A 160 3.16 -26.11 8.13
N LYS A 161 2.38 -25.48 7.25
CA LYS A 161 2.66 -24.16 6.66
C LYS A 161 2.06 -23.00 7.45
N CYS A 162 0.83 -23.15 7.92
CA CYS A 162 0.15 -22.12 8.70
C CYS A 162 0.35 -22.24 10.22
N CYS A 163 0.91 -23.36 10.71
CA CYS A 163 1.12 -23.63 12.14
C CYS A 163 -0.15 -23.45 12.99
N VAL A 164 -1.32 -23.75 12.41
CA VAL A 164 -2.63 -23.71 13.09
C VAL A 164 -3.20 -25.11 13.26
N TYR A 165 -3.98 -25.31 14.32
CA TYR A 165 -4.66 -26.57 14.58
C TYR A 165 -6.06 -26.54 13.97
N LEU A 166 -6.38 -27.58 13.20
CA LEU A 166 -7.63 -27.69 12.44
C LEU A 166 -8.16 -29.12 12.55
N CYS A 167 -9.48 -29.29 12.61
CA CYS A 167 -10.09 -30.62 12.61
C CYS A 167 -9.88 -31.33 11.27
N TYR A 168 -9.44 -32.59 11.33
CA TYR A 168 -9.28 -33.46 10.17
C TYR A 168 -9.69 -34.89 10.56
N ASN A 169 -11.01 -35.11 10.60
CA ASN A 169 -11.65 -36.37 10.94
C ASN A 169 -12.78 -36.66 9.94
N ASN A 170 -13.35 -37.87 9.96
CA ASN A 170 -14.48 -38.25 9.11
C ASN A 170 -15.71 -37.32 9.26
N ASP A 171 -16.01 -36.85 10.48
CA ASP A 171 -17.18 -36.00 10.72
C ASP A 171 -16.95 -34.51 10.43
N ARG A 172 -15.68 -34.05 10.42
CA ARG A 172 -15.32 -32.62 10.37
C ARG A 172 -13.99 -32.43 9.66
N ASN A 173 -14.04 -31.76 8.51
CA ASN A 173 -12.86 -31.42 7.72
C ASN A 173 -12.59 -29.92 7.67
N CYS A 174 -12.40 -29.31 8.85
CA CYS A 174 -12.07 -27.89 8.96
C CYS A 174 -10.71 -27.55 8.32
N PHE A 175 -9.85 -28.55 8.05
CA PHE A 175 -8.57 -28.35 7.39
C PHE A 175 -8.76 -27.83 5.96
N VAL A 176 -9.58 -28.52 5.16
CA VAL A 176 -9.85 -28.13 3.76
C VAL A 176 -10.60 -26.79 3.72
N ASP A 177 -11.65 -26.64 4.53
CA ASP A 177 -12.44 -25.40 4.58
C ASP A 177 -11.58 -24.17 4.93
N PHE A 178 -10.54 -24.33 5.76
CA PHE A 178 -9.71 -23.19 6.18
C PHE A 178 -8.80 -22.70 5.05
N HIS A 179 -8.37 -23.63 4.20
CA HIS A 179 -7.37 -23.41 3.16
C HIS A 179 -7.98 -23.19 1.77
N CYS A 180 -9.20 -23.67 1.51
CA CYS A 180 -9.82 -23.58 0.19
C CYS A 180 -11.15 -22.81 0.17
N SER A 181 -11.53 -22.14 1.27
CA SER A 181 -12.64 -21.15 1.34
C SER A 181 -12.19 -19.70 1.53
#